data_AF-A0A948DNC6-F1
#
_entry.id   AF-A0A948DNC6-F1
#
_cell.length_a   1.000
_cell.length_b   1.000
_cell.length_c   1.000
_cell.angle_alpha   90.00
_cell.angle_beta   90.00
_cell.angle_gamma   90.00
#
_symmetry.space_group_name_H-M   'P 1'
#
loop_
_entity.id
_entity.type
_entity.pdbx_description
1 polymer ?
#
loop_
_entity_poly.entity_id
_entity_poly.type
_entity_poly.pdbx_seq_one_letter_code
_entity_poly.pdbx_strand_id
1 'polypeptide(L)'
;APSDQATETAKKVAAAVEIPVIVNGSGSPDKDAELLRKVAEACDGMNLVISPVVEENYKQIGAGAIAYKHTVAANSPIDINLAKQLNILLGNLGVPDRQVIVDPTTGGLGYGIEYTYSVMERDRMAALTQQDERLQFPIICNMAKEVWKTKEAKAKTEDAPLLGDAARRGIIMEAMTATLLLLAGADVLVMRHPEAVRLVREMIKDFSA
;
A
#
# COMPACT_ATOMS: atom_id res chain seq x y z
N ALA A 1 11.64 14.05 9.40
CA ALA A 1 13.03 13.86 9.82
C ALA A 1 13.95 14.16 8.63
N PRO A 2 15.21 14.54 8.85
CA PRO A 2 16.22 14.54 7.79
C PRO A 2 16.32 13.16 7.13
N SER A 3 16.67 13.11 5.84
CA SER A 3 16.69 11.87 5.05
C SER A 3 17.63 10.81 5.63
N ASP A 4 18.76 11.22 6.21
CA ASP A 4 19.75 10.30 6.81
C ASP A 4 19.20 9.61 8.06
N GLN A 5 18.55 10.35 8.96
CA GLN A 5 17.96 9.78 10.17
C GLN A 5 16.83 8.78 9.85
N ALA A 6 16.00 9.11 8.85
CA ALA A 6 14.95 8.20 8.40
C ALA A 6 15.53 6.93 7.75
N THR A 7 16.63 7.07 7.00
CA THR A 7 17.37 5.93 6.40
C THR A 7 17.94 5.00 7.47
N GLU A 8 18.60 5.54 8.50
CA GLU A 8 19.10 4.74 9.62
C GLU A 8 17.97 4.02 10.36
N THR A 9 16.84 4.69 10.55
CA THR A 9 15.67 4.10 11.21
C THR A 9 15.13 2.93 10.39
N ALA A 10 14.95 3.11 9.08
CA ALA A 10 14.50 2.05 8.17
C ALA A 10 15.43 0.83 8.24
N LYS A 11 16.75 1.04 8.18
CA LYS A 11 17.74 -0.03 8.28
C LYS A 11 17.70 -0.76 9.62
N LYS A 12 17.60 -0.02 10.73
CA LYS A 12 17.51 -0.61 12.08
C LYS A 12 16.26 -1.48 12.23
N VAL A 13 15.12 -1.02 11.72
CA VAL A 13 13.87 -1.80 11.76
C VAL A 13 13.97 -3.04 10.87
N ALA A 14 14.45 -2.89 9.63
CA ALA A 14 14.60 -4.00 8.69
C ALA A 14 15.55 -5.09 9.22
N ALA A 15 16.63 -4.70 9.89
CA ALA A 15 17.57 -5.65 10.50
C ALA A 15 17.08 -6.28 11.81
N ALA A 16 16.07 -5.71 12.47
CA ALA A 16 15.57 -6.17 13.75
C ALA A 16 14.47 -7.24 13.65
N VAL A 17 13.93 -7.49 12.45
CA VAL A 17 12.82 -8.42 12.23
C VAL A 17 13.17 -9.45 11.17
N GLU A 18 12.59 -10.64 11.29
CA GLU A 18 12.77 -11.75 10.33
C GLU A 18 11.68 -11.79 9.25
N ILE A 19 10.75 -10.83 9.26
CA ILE A 19 9.66 -10.70 8.30
C ILE A 19 9.97 -9.63 7.26
N PRO A 20 9.39 -9.71 6.04
CA PRO A 20 9.55 -8.66 5.03
C PRO A 20 9.09 -7.29 5.55
N VAL A 21 9.79 -6.23 5.13
CA VAL A 21 9.52 -4.86 5.57
C VAL A 21 9.12 -3.98 4.38
N ILE A 22 8.05 -3.21 4.59
CA ILE A 22 7.59 -2.16 3.68
C ILE A 22 8.04 -0.83 4.26
N VAL A 23 8.84 -0.06 3.50
CA VAL A 23 9.23 1.30 3.86
C VAL A 23 8.37 2.27 3.07
N ASN A 24 7.52 3.01 3.80
CA ASN A 24 6.65 4.03 3.24
C ASN A 24 7.23 5.43 3.46
N GLY A 25 7.38 6.19 2.38
CA GLY A 25 7.79 7.59 2.38
C GLY A 25 6.75 8.54 2.98
N SER A 26 6.98 9.83 2.77
CA SER A 26 6.14 10.92 3.27
C SER A 26 4.92 11.20 2.40
N GLY A 27 4.93 10.78 1.13
CA GLY A 27 3.96 11.16 0.11
C GLY A 27 4.34 12.42 -0.68
N SER A 28 5.51 13.00 -0.45
CA SER A 28 6.04 14.12 -1.23
C SER A 28 7.04 13.58 -2.26
N PRO A 29 6.77 13.69 -3.57
CA PRO A 29 7.60 13.05 -4.60
C PRO A 29 9.09 13.42 -4.49
N ASP A 30 9.41 14.70 -4.29
CA ASP A 30 10.79 15.18 -4.20
C ASP A 30 11.53 14.64 -2.96
N LYS A 31 10.86 14.67 -1.79
CA LYS A 31 11.46 14.18 -0.54
C LYS A 31 11.63 12.67 -0.57
N ASP A 32 10.66 11.98 -1.14
CA ASP A 32 10.65 10.52 -1.22
C ASP A 32 11.68 10.03 -2.25
N ALA A 33 11.91 10.76 -3.34
CA ALA A 33 12.97 10.45 -4.30
C ALA A 33 14.35 10.43 -3.64
N GLU A 34 14.65 11.42 -2.79
CA GLU A 34 15.91 11.47 -2.05
C GLU A 34 15.99 10.37 -0.99
N LEU A 35 14.97 10.29 -0.13
CA LEU A 35 14.93 9.36 1.00
C LEU A 35 14.96 7.91 0.55
N LEU A 36 14.06 7.52 -0.35
CA LEU A 36 13.86 6.12 -0.71
C LEU A 36 15.03 5.58 -1.54
N ARG A 37 15.74 6.45 -2.28
CA ARG A 37 17.03 6.10 -2.90
C ARG A 37 18.09 5.75 -1.84
N LYS A 38 18.21 6.56 -0.78
CA LYS A 38 19.15 6.30 0.33
C LYS A 38 18.77 5.03 1.10
N VAL A 39 17.47 4.80 1.33
CA VAL A 39 16.97 3.58 1.95
C VAL A 39 17.33 2.35 1.13
N ALA A 40 17.14 2.40 -0.20
CA ALA A 40 17.48 1.30 -1.09
C ALA A 40 18.97 0.92 -0.97
N GLU A 41 19.85 1.92 -1.03
CA GLU A 41 21.30 1.71 -0.89
C GLU A 41 21.68 1.16 0.48
N ALA A 42 21.15 1.77 1.55
CA ALA A 42 21.50 1.39 2.92
C ALA A 42 21.03 -0.02 3.30
N CYS A 43 20.00 -0.53 2.63
CA CYS A 43 19.35 -1.81 2.89
C CYS A 43 19.61 -2.85 1.78
N ASP A 44 20.69 -2.72 1.03
CA ASP A 44 21.07 -3.69 -0.02
C ASP A 44 21.00 -5.14 0.50
N GLY A 45 20.43 -6.01 -0.31
CA GLY A 45 20.24 -7.42 -0.01
C GLY A 45 19.07 -7.74 0.94
N MET A 46 18.37 -6.75 1.49
CA MET A 46 17.24 -6.98 2.42
C MET A 46 15.89 -7.20 1.73
N ASN A 47 15.80 -7.02 0.40
CA ASN A 47 14.57 -7.23 -0.39
C ASN A 47 13.33 -6.53 0.18
N LEU A 48 13.44 -5.22 0.44
CA LEU A 48 12.34 -4.39 0.94
C LEU A 48 11.26 -4.15 -0.13
N VAL A 49 10.06 -3.76 0.32
CA VAL A 49 9.09 -3.05 -0.53
C VAL A 49 9.24 -1.56 -0.29
N ILE A 50 9.53 -0.81 -1.34
CA ILE A 50 9.72 0.65 -1.32
C ILE A 50 8.46 1.33 -1.86
N SER A 51 7.86 2.19 -1.04
CA SER A 51 6.60 2.89 -1.35
C SER A 51 6.67 4.34 -0.84
N PRO A 52 5.95 5.30 -1.43
CA PRO A 52 5.25 5.23 -2.71
C PRO A 52 6.19 5.53 -3.89
N VAL A 53 5.99 4.82 -5.01
CA VAL A 53 6.61 5.16 -6.29
C VAL A 53 5.54 5.73 -7.20
N VAL A 54 5.69 6.96 -7.67
CA VAL A 54 4.74 7.67 -8.54
C VAL A 54 5.42 8.09 -9.84
N GLU A 55 4.66 8.58 -10.82
CA GLU A 55 5.20 8.99 -12.13
C GLU A 55 6.27 10.10 -12.03
N GLU A 56 6.24 10.92 -11.00
CA GLU A 56 7.20 12.02 -10.81
C GLU A 56 8.57 11.54 -10.30
N ASN A 57 8.63 10.39 -9.61
CA ASN A 57 9.84 9.91 -8.94
C ASN A 57 10.27 8.47 -9.30
N TYR A 58 9.54 7.80 -10.21
CA TYR A 58 9.82 6.41 -10.60
C TYR A 58 11.23 6.17 -11.13
N LYS A 59 11.83 7.16 -11.80
CA LYS A 59 13.20 7.02 -12.33
C LYS A 59 14.22 6.89 -11.20
N GLN A 60 14.17 7.78 -10.22
CA GLN A 60 15.12 7.76 -9.11
C GLN A 60 14.92 6.54 -8.22
N ILE A 61 13.67 6.26 -7.83
CA ILE A 61 13.38 5.17 -6.90
C ILE A 61 13.51 3.81 -7.60
N GLY A 62 13.01 3.68 -8.83
CA GLY A 62 13.12 2.46 -9.64
C GLY A 62 14.56 2.09 -9.94
N ALA A 63 15.44 3.06 -10.27
CA ALA A 63 16.87 2.79 -10.44
C ALA A 63 17.52 2.26 -9.15
N GLY A 64 17.16 2.81 -7.99
CA GLY A 64 17.60 2.29 -6.70
C GLY A 64 17.09 0.86 -6.44
N ALA A 65 15.82 0.60 -6.74
CA ALA A 65 15.24 -0.73 -6.59
C ALA A 65 15.91 -1.79 -7.48
N ILE A 66 16.28 -1.43 -8.72
CA ILE A 66 17.05 -2.31 -9.62
C ILE A 66 18.44 -2.60 -9.03
N ALA A 67 19.17 -1.55 -8.63
CA ALA A 67 20.54 -1.68 -8.14
C ALA A 67 20.64 -2.57 -6.89
N TYR A 68 19.70 -2.38 -5.96
CA TYR A 68 19.71 -3.02 -4.63
C TYR A 68 18.67 -4.14 -4.47
N LYS A 69 18.06 -4.54 -5.59
CA LYS A 69 17.12 -5.68 -5.72
C LYS A 69 15.92 -5.59 -4.77
N HIS A 70 15.29 -4.43 -4.71
CA HIS A 70 14.06 -4.21 -3.95
C HIS A 70 12.82 -4.29 -4.83
N THR A 71 11.67 -4.50 -4.21
CA THR A 71 10.35 -4.39 -4.83
C THR A 71 9.83 -2.96 -4.70
N VAL A 72 9.16 -2.44 -5.72
CA VAL A 72 8.51 -1.13 -5.70
C VAL A 72 6.99 -1.26 -5.61
N ALA A 73 6.36 -0.41 -4.81
CA ALA A 73 4.91 -0.22 -4.83
C ALA A 73 4.56 0.95 -5.76
N ALA A 74 4.09 0.63 -6.96
CA ALA A 74 3.69 1.54 -8.01
C ALA A 74 2.35 2.20 -7.64
N ASN A 75 2.41 3.42 -7.14
CA ASN A 75 1.31 4.17 -6.58
C ASN A 75 0.64 5.04 -7.66
N SER A 76 -0.66 4.82 -7.90
CA SER A 76 -1.46 5.56 -8.89
C SER A 76 -2.83 5.94 -8.31
N PRO A 77 -3.38 7.14 -8.59
CA PRO A 77 -4.56 7.65 -7.91
C PRO A 77 -5.88 7.09 -8.47
N ILE A 78 -6.31 5.91 -8.00
CA ILE A 78 -7.61 5.26 -8.30
C ILE A 78 -7.97 5.35 -9.79
N ASP A 79 -7.02 4.99 -10.66
CA ASP A 79 -7.20 5.01 -12.11
C ASP A 79 -6.39 3.91 -12.78
N ILE A 80 -7.08 3.02 -13.49
CA ILE A 80 -6.52 1.86 -14.20
C ILE A 80 -5.49 2.26 -15.27
N ASN A 81 -5.73 3.38 -15.99
CA ASN A 81 -4.83 3.81 -17.04
C ASN A 81 -3.54 4.35 -16.44
N LEU A 82 -3.63 5.10 -15.34
CA LEU A 82 -2.45 5.59 -14.63
C LEU A 82 -1.65 4.45 -13.99
N ALA A 83 -2.33 3.44 -13.41
CA ALA A 83 -1.69 2.23 -12.91
C ALA A 83 -0.91 1.52 -14.02
N LYS A 84 -1.56 1.29 -15.17
CA LYS A 84 -0.93 0.67 -16.34
C LYS A 84 0.23 1.50 -16.88
N GLN A 85 0.07 2.80 -17.00
CA GLN A 85 1.11 3.72 -17.49
C GLN A 85 2.34 3.66 -16.59
N LEU A 86 2.17 3.75 -15.27
CA LEU A 86 3.27 3.68 -14.32
C LEU A 86 4.00 2.32 -14.38
N ASN A 87 3.25 1.22 -14.50
CA ASN A 87 3.82 -0.12 -14.66
C ASN A 87 4.64 -0.24 -15.96
N ILE A 88 4.17 0.35 -17.06
CA ILE A 88 4.93 0.42 -18.32
C ILE A 88 6.20 1.25 -18.15
N LEU A 89 6.12 2.40 -17.47
CA LEU A 89 7.28 3.27 -17.22
C LEU A 89 8.35 2.58 -16.38
N LEU A 90 7.96 1.83 -15.35
CA LEU A 90 8.86 1.01 -14.53
C LEU A 90 9.48 -0.15 -15.32
N GLY A 91 8.69 -0.84 -16.14
CA GLY A 91 9.19 -1.90 -17.03
C GLY A 91 10.19 -1.37 -18.06
N ASN A 92 9.91 -0.21 -18.69
CA ASN A 92 10.82 0.44 -19.62
C ASN A 92 12.13 0.93 -18.95
N LEU A 93 12.08 1.27 -17.67
CA LEU A 93 13.27 1.58 -16.87
C LEU A 93 14.13 0.34 -16.58
N GLY A 94 13.56 -0.86 -16.71
CA GLY A 94 14.22 -2.14 -16.46
C GLY A 94 13.92 -2.75 -15.10
N VAL A 95 12.90 -2.26 -14.37
CA VAL A 95 12.43 -2.91 -13.13
C VAL A 95 11.81 -4.25 -13.51
N PRO A 96 12.29 -5.38 -12.99
CA PRO A 96 11.68 -6.68 -13.28
C PRO A 96 10.22 -6.74 -12.83
N ASP A 97 9.34 -7.32 -13.63
CA ASP A 97 7.91 -7.42 -13.32
C ASP A 97 7.63 -8.05 -11.95
N ARG A 98 8.43 -9.06 -11.55
CA ARG A 98 8.36 -9.71 -10.22
C ARG A 98 8.70 -8.78 -9.03
N GLN A 99 9.22 -7.59 -9.30
CA GLN A 99 9.59 -6.57 -8.32
C GLN A 99 8.64 -5.36 -8.37
N VAL A 100 7.47 -5.50 -9.01
CA VAL A 100 6.43 -4.47 -9.02
C VAL A 100 5.19 -4.99 -8.31
N ILE A 101 4.64 -4.16 -7.41
CA ILE A 101 3.33 -4.34 -6.79
C ILE A 101 2.54 -3.06 -7.06
N VAL A 102 1.27 -3.18 -7.45
CA VAL A 102 0.38 -2.04 -7.73
C VAL A 102 -0.23 -1.53 -6.43
N ASP A 103 -0.16 -0.22 -6.21
CA ASP A 103 -0.88 0.49 -5.15
C ASP A 103 -1.86 1.46 -5.81
N PRO A 104 -3.15 1.11 -5.93
CA PRO A 104 -4.14 1.98 -6.58
C PRO A 104 -4.48 3.22 -5.75
N THR A 105 -3.78 3.46 -4.63
CA THR A 105 -4.25 4.27 -3.51
C THR A 105 -5.64 3.81 -3.05
N THR A 106 -6.18 4.39 -1.99
CA THR A 106 -7.48 3.91 -1.50
C THR A 106 -8.22 4.99 -0.72
N GLY A 107 -9.54 4.88 -0.71
CA GLY A 107 -10.43 5.59 0.21
C GLY A 107 -10.76 4.74 1.45
N GLY A 108 -11.12 5.41 2.55
CA GLY A 108 -11.67 4.76 3.73
C GLY A 108 -13.15 4.44 3.55
N LEU A 109 -13.70 3.53 4.37
CA LEU A 109 -15.15 3.28 4.39
C LEU A 109 -15.93 4.57 4.62
N GLY A 110 -16.85 4.89 3.70
CA GLY A 110 -17.63 6.15 3.70
C GLY A 110 -16.91 7.35 3.08
N TYR A 111 -15.68 7.17 2.59
CA TYR A 111 -14.82 8.21 2.03
C TYR A 111 -14.15 7.71 0.73
N GLY A 112 -14.96 7.29 -0.25
CA GLY A 112 -14.49 6.97 -1.60
C GLY A 112 -13.94 5.56 -1.80
N ILE A 113 -14.18 4.63 -0.87
CA ILE A 113 -13.76 3.23 -1.00
C ILE A 113 -14.39 2.54 -2.21
N GLU A 114 -15.60 2.95 -2.60
CA GLU A 114 -16.33 2.43 -3.76
C GLU A 114 -15.59 2.68 -5.08
N TYR A 115 -14.90 3.82 -5.20
CA TYR A 115 -14.06 4.11 -6.36
C TYR A 115 -12.86 3.16 -6.38
N THR A 116 -12.21 2.96 -5.23
CA THR A 116 -11.09 2.01 -5.12
C THR A 116 -11.53 0.60 -5.46
N TYR A 117 -12.67 0.16 -4.90
CA TYR A 117 -13.23 -1.17 -5.11
C TYR A 117 -13.48 -1.43 -6.60
N SER A 118 -14.19 -0.52 -7.29
CA SER A 118 -14.47 -0.67 -8.72
C SER A 118 -13.23 -0.61 -9.59
N VAL A 119 -12.22 0.21 -9.25
CA VAL A 119 -10.96 0.25 -10.01
C VAL A 119 -10.17 -1.04 -9.83
N MET A 120 -10.06 -1.56 -8.61
CA MET A 120 -9.38 -2.83 -8.35
C MET A 120 -10.05 -4.00 -9.07
N GLU A 121 -11.39 -4.07 -9.08
CA GLU A 121 -12.09 -5.11 -9.87
C GLU A 121 -11.80 -4.97 -11.37
N ARG A 122 -11.73 -3.74 -11.90
CA ARG A 122 -11.35 -3.50 -13.30
C ARG A 122 -9.91 -3.90 -13.58
N ASP A 123 -8.98 -3.62 -12.68
CA ASP A 123 -7.58 -4.04 -12.79
C ASP A 123 -7.52 -5.58 -12.86
N ARG A 124 -8.26 -6.28 -11.99
CA ARG A 124 -8.35 -7.75 -11.99
C ARG A 124 -9.02 -8.31 -13.24
N MET A 125 -10.08 -7.69 -13.74
CA MET A 125 -10.71 -8.10 -15.00
C MET A 125 -9.79 -7.89 -16.20
N ALA A 126 -9.06 -6.78 -16.26
CA ALA A 126 -8.06 -6.54 -17.32
C ALA A 126 -6.92 -7.57 -17.24
N ALA A 127 -6.42 -7.84 -16.04
CA ALA A 127 -5.38 -8.83 -15.79
C ALA A 127 -5.77 -10.24 -16.24
N LEU A 128 -6.96 -10.70 -15.85
CA LEU A 128 -7.40 -12.10 -16.02
C LEU A 128 -8.14 -12.36 -17.33
N THR A 129 -9.05 -11.46 -17.72
CA THR A 129 -9.90 -11.67 -18.90
C THR A 129 -9.28 -11.12 -20.17
N GLN A 130 -8.64 -9.95 -20.08
CA GLN A 130 -8.00 -9.29 -21.23
C GLN A 130 -6.53 -9.67 -21.36
N GLN A 131 -5.99 -10.43 -20.40
CA GLN A 131 -4.59 -10.86 -20.33
C GLN A 131 -3.62 -9.68 -20.39
N ASP A 132 -3.97 -8.55 -19.76
CA ASP A 132 -3.10 -7.39 -19.68
C ASP A 132 -1.96 -7.66 -18.69
N GLU A 133 -0.80 -8.07 -19.20
CA GLU A 133 0.40 -8.40 -18.42
C GLU A 133 0.82 -7.28 -17.47
N ARG A 134 0.57 -6.01 -17.83
CA ARG A 134 0.96 -4.85 -17.01
C ARG A 134 0.03 -4.59 -15.84
N LEU A 135 -1.10 -5.30 -15.75
CA LEU A 135 -2.03 -5.24 -14.63
C LEU A 135 -2.13 -6.56 -13.86
N GLN A 136 -1.37 -7.59 -14.27
CA GLN A 136 -1.30 -8.88 -13.57
C GLN A 136 -0.49 -8.86 -12.28
N PHE A 137 0.09 -7.71 -11.92
CA PHE A 137 0.89 -7.59 -10.70
C PHE A 137 0.03 -7.69 -9.44
N PRO A 138 0.62 -8.09 -8.30
CA PRO A 138 -0.09 -8.08 -7.03
C PRO A 138 -0.54 -6.65 -6.64
N ILE A 139 -1.61 -6.55 -5.85
CA ILE A 139 -2.17 -5.28 -5.37
C ILE A 139 -1.93 -5.12 -3.87
N ILE A 140 -1.31 -4.01 -3.47
CA ILE A 140 -1.18 -3.58 -2.08
C ILE A 140 -2.11 -2.41 -1.80
N CYS A 141 -2.79 -2.44 -0.65
CA CYS A 141 -3.63 -1.33 -0.19
C CYS A 141 -3.09 -0.73 1.12
N ASN A 142 -2.54 0.49 1.05
CA ASN A 142 -2.16 1.25 2.22
C ASN A 142 -3.36 2.00 2.84
N MET A 143 -4.28 1.23 3.42
CA MET A 143 -5.62 1.68 3.82
C MET A 143 -5.72 2.26 5.23
N ALA A 144 -4.91 1.83 6.19
CA ALA A 144 -5.14 2.19 7.61
C ALA A 144 -5.15 3.70 7.88
N LYS A 145 -4.28 4.45 7.21
CA LYS A 145 -4.27 5.92 7.32
C LYS A 145 -5.59 6.55 6.88
N GLU A 146 -6.27 5.94 5.91
CA GLU A 146 -7.51 6.43 5.32
C GLU A 146 -8.70 6.20 6.24
N VAL A 147 -8.68 5.11 7.02
CA VAL A 147 -9.70 4.83 8.05
C VAL A 147 -9.49 5.70 9.28
N TRP A 148 -8.28 5.69 9.84
CA TRP A 148 -8.00 6.35 11.12
C TRP A 148 -7.94 7.88 11.03
N LYS A 149 -7.97 8.47 9.82
CA LYS A 149 -8.10 9.92 9.65
C LYS A 149 -9.55 10.42 9.70
N THR A 150 -10.53 9.54 9.49
CA THR A 150 -11.97 9.89 9.41
C THR A 150 -12.50 10.47 10.71
N LYS A 151 -13.63 11.17 10.62
CA LYS A 151 -14.30 11.74 11.80
C LYS A 151 -14.87 10.63 12.68
N GLU A 152 -15.45 9.60 12.09
CA GLU A 152 -16.12 8.48 12.74
C GLU A 152 -15.14 7.67 13.58
N ALA A 153 -13.93 7.42 13.07
CA ALA A 153 -12.88 6.71 13.82
C ALA A 153 -12.31 7.52 14.99
N LYS A 154 -12.40 8.86 14.95
CA LYS A 154 -11.85 9.77 15.98
C LYS A 154 -12.88 10.27 16.99
N ALA A 155 -14.15 10.31 16.61
CA ALA A 155 -15.21 10.85 17.45
C ALA A 155 -15.32 10.05 18.75
N LYS A 156 -15.39 10.75 19.88
CA LYS A 156 -15.66 10.12 21.17
C LYS A 156 -17.14 9.75 21.26
N THR A 157 -17.47 8.76 22.09
CA THR A 157 -18.86 8.34 22.30
C THR A 157 -19.73 9.47 22.87
N GLU A 158 -19.17 10.35 23.70
CA GLU A 158 -19.86 11.53 24.25
C GLU A 158 -20.26 12.54 23.17
N ASP A 159 -19.39 12.77 22.18
CA ASP A 159 -19.61 13.74 21.10
C ASP A 159 -20.55 13.20 20.00
N ALA A 160 -20.67 11.87 19.89
CA ALA A 160 -21.45 11.20 18.85
C ALA A 160 -22.13 9.92 19.38
N PRO A 161 -23.10 10.03 20.31
CA PRO A 161 -23.69 8.88 21.00
C PRO A 161 -24.42 7.92 20.05
N LEU A 162 -24.94 8.43 18.92
CA LEU A 162 -25.63 7.62 17.92
C LEU A 162 -24.69 6.70 17.12
N LEU A 163 -23.37 6.93 17.16
CA LEU A 163 -22.39 6.09 16.46
C LEU A 163 -21.93 4.90 17.31
N GLY A 164 -22.40 4.78 18.55
CA GLY A 164 -22.05 3.69 19.46
C GLY A 164 -20.65 3.82 20.09
N ASP A 165 -20.10 2.68 20.50
CA ASP A 165 -18.80 2.60 21.17
C ASP A 165 -17.64 3.02 20.25
N ALA A 166 -16.86 4.02 20.68
CA ALA A 166 -15.79 4.60 19.86
C ALA A 166 -14.64 3.62 19.62
N ALA A 167 -14.26 2.81 20.62
CA ALA A 167 -13.18 1.86 20.50
C ALA A 167 -13.52 0.78 19.47
N ARG A 168 -14.70 0.17 19.59
CA ARG A 168 -15.20 -0.84 18.65
C ARG A 168 -15.41 -0.28 17.25
N ARG A 169 -15.90 0.97 17.14
CA ARG A 169 -16.18 1.59 15.84
C ARG A 169 -14.92 1.68 14.97
N GLY A 170 -13.83 2.24 15.48
CA GLY A 170 -12.58 2.36 14.70
C GLY A 170 -12.02 1.01 14.26
N ILE A 171 -12.04 0.02 15.17
CA ILE A 171 -11.60 -1.36 14.90
C ILE A 171 -12.41 -1.99 13.76
N ILE A 172 -13.74 -1.90 13.85
CA ILE A 172 -14.63 -2.50 12.85
C ILE A 172 -14.55 -1.75 11.52
N MET A 173 -14.42 -0.42 11.52
CA MET A 173 -14.21 0.32 10.28
C MET A 173 -12.93 -0.12 9.56
N GLU A 174 -11.82 -0.30 10.27
CA GLU A 174 -10.57 -0.79 9.67
C GLU A 174 -10.72 -2.21 9.13
N ALA A 175 -11.33 -3.11 9.92
CA ALA A 175 -11.58 -4.48 9.48
C ALA A 175 -12.50 -4.54 8.25
N MET A 176 -13.58 -3.75 8.22
CA MET A 176 -14.51 -3.69 7.09
C MET A 176 -13.85 -3.14 5.84
N THR A 177 -13.08 -2.05 5.93
CA THR A 177 -12.33 -1.51 4.79
C THR A 177 -11.37 -2.56 4.23
N ALA A 178 -10.58 -3.21 5.08
CA ALA A 178 -9.68 -4.27 4.65
C ALA A 178 -10.40 -5.42 3.95
N THR A 179 -11.57 -5.83 4.48
CA THR A 179 -12.39 -6.90 3.90
C THR A 179 -12.92 -6.55 2.52
N LEU A 180 -13.43 -5.34 2.34
CA LEU A 180 -13.92 -4.87 1.05
C LEU A 180 -12.78 -4.86 0.02
N LEU A 181 -11.59 -4.41 0.40
CA LEU A 181 -10.44 -4.41 -0.49
C LEU A 181 -9.93 -5.83 -0.80
N LEU A 182 -10.00 -6.78 0.14
CA LEU A 182 -9.72 -8.19 -0.13
C LEU A 182 -10.68 -8.77 -1.17
N LEU A 183 -11.97 -8.50 -1.04
CA LEU A 183 -12.99 -8.97 -1.99
C LEU A 183 -12.79 -8.35 -3.40
N ALA A 184 -12.32 -7.11 -3.47
CA ALA A 184 -11.94 -6.47 -4.74
C ALA A 184 -10.62 -7.01 -5.32
N GLY A 185 -9.90 -7.87 -4.59
CA GLY A 185 -8.69 -8.55 -5.07
C GLY A 185 -7.37 -7.95 -4.57
N ALA A 186 -7.33 -7.33 -3.38
CA ALA A 186 -6.06 -6.98 -2.73
C ALA A 186 -5.28 -8.24 -2.31
N ASP A 187 -3.96 -8.23 -2.49
CA ASP A 187 -3.06 -9.29 -2.01
C ASP A 187 -2.37 -8.90 -0.69
N VAL A 188 -2.10 -7.61 -0.49
CA VAL A 188 -1.42 -7.08 0.70
C VAL A 188 -2.22 -5.93 1.31
N LEU A 189 -2.49 -6.01 2.60
CA LEU A 189 -3.18 -4.96 3.36
C LEU A 189 -2.23 -4.33 4.38
N VAL A 190 -2.07 -3.00 4.35
CA VAL A 190 -1.37 -2.27 5.41
C VAL A 190 -2.36 -1.78 6.46
N MET A 191 -2.35 -2.47 7.59
CA MET A 191 -3.26 -2.26 8.74
C MET A 191 -2.51 -1.69 9.96
N ARG A 192 -3.24 -1.14 10.93
CA ARG A 192 -2.68 -0.56 12.17
C ARG A 192 -3.21 -1.20 13.44
N HIS A 193 -4.53 -1.40 13.59
CA HIS A 193 -5.07 -1.88 14.85
C HIS A 193 -4.98 -3.40 14.99
N PRO A 194 -4.32 -3.95 16.03
CA PRO A 194 -4.11 -5.39 16.17
C PRO A 194 -5.39 -6.21 16.17
N GLU A 195 -6.45 -5.72 16.83
CA GLU A 195 -7.74 -6.40 16.85
C GLU A 195 -8.40 -6.44 15.46
N ALA A 196 -8.26 -5.38 14.66
CA ALA A 196 -8.78 -5.38 13.28
C ALA A 196 -8.00 -6.40 12.42
N VAL A 197 -6.68 -6.48 12.60
CA VAL A 197 -5.84 -7.50 11.95
C VAL A 197 -6.28 -8.91 12.33
N ARG A 198 -6.58 -9.15 13.62
CA ARG A 198 -7.09 -10.45 14.09
C ARG A 198 -8.38 -10.84 13.38
N LEU A 199 -9.36 -9.93 13.34
CA LEU A 199 -10.66 -10.15 12.68
C LEU A 199 -10.50 -10.44 11.18
N VAL A 200 -9.65 -9.68 10.48
CA VAL A 200 -9.41 -9.90 9.04
C VAL A 200 -8.71 -11.23 8.79
N ARG A 201 -7.75 -11.63 9.65
CA ARG A 201 -7.11 -12.95 9.55
C ARG A 201 -8.09 -14.10 9.72
N GLU A 202 -9.03 -13.99 10.65
CA GLU A 202 -10.09 -14.98 10.83
C GLU A 202 -10.95 -15.09 9.58
N MET A 203 -11.36 -13.96 9.00
CA MET A 203 -12.15 -13.97 7.77
C MET A 203 -11.39 -14.52 6.55
N ILE A 204 -10.09 -14.21 6.39
CA ILE A 204 -9.25 -14.82 5.34
C ILE A 204 -9.21 -16.34 5.51
N LYS A 205 -9.07 -16.82 6.75
CA LYS A 205 -9.07 -18.26 7.05
C LYS A 205 -10.40 -18.90 6.65
N ASP A 206 -11.52 -18.24 6.95
CA ASP A 206 -12.85 -18.74 6.60
C ASP A 206 -13.09 -18.76 5.07
N PHE A 207 -12.56 -17.79 4.32
CA PHE A 207 -12.64 -17.79 2.84
C PHE A 207 -11.71 -18.80 2.16
N SER A 208 -10.66 -19.25 2.85
CA SER A 208 -9.67 -20.18 2.31
C SER A 208 -9.91 -21.63 2.74
N ALA A 209 -10.92 -21.88 3.58
CA ALA A 209 -11.31 -23.21 4.07
C ALA A 209 -12.20 -23.94 3.06
#